data_AF-A0A836BGA0-F1
#
_entry.id   AF-A0A836BGA0-F1
#
_cell.length_a   1.000
_cell.length_b   1.000
_cell.length_c   1.000
_cell.angle_alpha   90.00
_cell.angle_beta   90.00
_cell.angle_gamma   90.00
#
_symmetry.space_group_name_H-M   'P 1'
#
loop_
_entity.id
_entity.type
_entity.pdbx_description
1 polymer ?
#
loop_
_entity_poly.entity_id
_entity_poly.type
_entity_poly.pdbx_seq_one_letter_code
_entity_poly.pdbx_strand_id
1 'polypeptide(L)' 'MPIMDAFWGDRIGSVKDPYGHSWSIATHKIDMTPEGLRKAGEEYFANLAKQ' A
#
# COMPACT_ATOMS: atom_id res chain seq x y z
N MET A 1 4.48 1.88 -9.29
CA MET A 1 3.26 1.81 -8.46
C MET A 1 2.48 3.11 -8.62
N PRO A 2 1.31 3.08 -9.30
CA PRO A 2 0.37 4.20 -9.30
C PRO A 2 -0.03 4.58 -7.86
N ILE A 3 -0.52 5.81 -7.67
CA ILE A 3 -1.01 6.23 -6.35
C ILE A 3 -2.22 5.38 -5.98
N MET A 4 -2.21 4.79 -4.78
CA MET A 4 -3.30 4.00 -4.25
C MET A 4 -3.41 4.13 -2.73
N ASP A 5 -4.60 3.82 -2.21
CA ASP A 5 -4.79 3.62 -0.76
C ASP A 5 -4.35 2.18 -0.43
N ALA A 6 -3.31 2.06 0.39
CA ALA A 6 -2.78 0.78 0.81
C ALA A 6 -3.61 0.19 1.96
N PHE A 7 -3.64 -1.14 2.06
CA PHE A 7 -4.43 -1.84 3.08
C PHE A 7 -3.96 -1.52 4.53
N TRP A 8 -2.75 -0.98 4.69
CA TRP A 8 -2.17 -0.59 5.97
C TRP A 8 -2.43 0.87 6.37
N GLY A 9 -3.31 1.59 5.66
CA GLY A 9 -3.80 2.90 6.09
C GLY A 9 -3.06 4.11 5.52
N ASP A 10 -2.06 3.89 4.67
CA ASP A 10 -1.36 4.97 3.97
C ASP A 10 -1.86 5.15 2.54
N ARG A 11 -1.81 6.38 2.03
CA ARG A 11 -1.81 6.62 0.58
C ARG A 11 -0.39 6.62 0.08
N ILE A 12 -0.07 5.69 -0.82
CA ILE A 12 1.29 5.46 -1.31
C ILE A 12 1.34 5.54 -2.83
N GLY A 13 2.45 6.05 -3.34
CA GLY A 13 2.82 5.97 -4.75
C GLY A 13 4.33 5.84 -4.89
N SER A 14 4.79 5.44 -6.08
CA SER A 14 6.23 5.37 -6.36
C SER A 14 6.63 6.25 -7.54
N VAL A 15 7.80 6.86 -7.45
CA VAL A 15 8.46 7.56 -8.55
C VAL A 15 9.84 6.96 -8.82
N LYS A 16 10.35 7.14 -10.04
CA LYS A 16 11.71 6.73 -10.41
C LYS A 16 12.55 7.97 -10.63
N ASP A 17 13.72 8.03 -10.01
CA ASP A 17 14.66 9.13 -10.23
C ASP A 17 15.49 8.93 -11.53
N PRO A 18 16.24 9.96 -12.00
CA PRO A 18 17.05 9.85 -13.22
C PRO A 18 18.17 8.82 -13.17
N TYR A 19 18.59 8.39 -11.98
CA TYR A 19 19.62 7.37 -11.78
C TYR A 19 19.02 5.95 -11.71
N GLY A 20 17.70 5.84 -11.79
CA GLY A 20 16.99 4.57 -11.81
C GLY A 20 16.55 4.05 -10.46
N HIS A 21 16.72 4.80 -9.35
CA HIS A 21 16.19 4.36 -8.06
C HIS A 21 14.67 4.54 -7.99
N SER A 22 14.00 3.58 -7.36
CA SER A 22 12.57 3.64 -7.08
C SER A 22 12.35 4.17 -5.67
N TRP A 23 11.65 5.29 -5.57
CA TRP A 23 11.28 5.92 -4.31
C TRP A 23 9.79 5.75 -4.07
N SER A 24 9.43 5.26 -2.88
CA SER A 24 8.04 5.24 -2.42
C SER A 24 7.78 6.44 -1.53
N ILE A 25 6.68 7.13 -1.78
CA ILE A 25 6.23 8.28 -0.99
C ILE A 25 4.86 7.92 -0.43
N ALA A 26 4.72 8.03 0.90
CA ALA A 26 3.51 7.68 1.62
C ALA A 26 3.04 8.84 2.49
N THR A 27 1.73 9.04 2.54
CA THR A 27 1.06 9.91 3.50
C THR A 27 0.12 9.06 4.34
N HIS A 28 0.31 9.12 5.66
CA HIS A 28 -0.57 8.43 6.59
C HIS A 28 -1.99 9.00 6.50
N LYS A 29 -2.98 8.13 6.31
CA LYS A 29 -4.39 8.55 6.26
C LYS A 29 -5.19 8.08 7.46
N ILE A 30 -4.98 6.85 7.91
CA ILE A 30 -5.83 6.20 8.92
C ILE A 30 -5.00 5.27 9.80
N ASP A 31 -5.12 5.44 11.11
CA ASP A 31 -4.64 4.49 12.09
C ASP A 31 -5.50 3.22 12.07
N MET A 32 -4.87 2.10 11.71
CA MET A 32 -5.54 0.81 11.67
C MET A 32 -5.45 0.10 13.02
N THR A 33 -6.54 -0.49 13.49
CA THR A 33 -6.47 -1.45 14.60
C THR A 33 -5.72 -2.70 14.13
N PRO A 34 -5.04 -3.44 15.03
CA PRO A 34 -4.32 -4.66 14.65
C PRO A 34 -5.22 -5.69 13.94
N GLU A 35 -6.47 -5.82 14.40
CA GLU A 35 -7.45 -6.72 13.78
C GLU A 35 -7.88 -6.24 12.39
N GLY A 36 -8.13 -4.94 12.24
CA GLY A 36 -8.47 -4.33 10.95
C GLY A 36 -7.36 -4.49 9.92
N LEU A 37 -6.10 -4.29 10.34
CA LEU A 37 -4.93 -4.45 9.49
C LEU A 37 -4.79 -5.90 8.99
N ARG A 38 -4.96 -6.88 9.90
CA ARG A 38 -4.89 -8.30 9.55
C ARG A 38 -5.95 -8.67 8.51
N LYS A 39 -7.20 -8.29 8.76
CA LYS A 39 -8.31 -8.60 7.85
C LYS A 39 -8.12 -7.95 6.47
N ALA A 40 -7.73 -6.67 6.43
CA ALA A 40 -7.48 -5.95 5.19
C ALA A 40 -6.32 -6.58 4.38
N GLY A 41 -5.27 -7.03 5.06
CA GLY A 41 -4.16 -7.76 4.44
C GLY A 41 -4.61 -9.11 3.83
N GLU A 42 -5.38 -9.89 4.58
CA GLU A 42 -5.92 -11.18 4.09
C GLU A 42 -6.78 -10.99 2.83
N GLU A 43 -7.69 -10.01 2.84
CA GLU A 43 -8.52 -9.69 1.68
C GLU A 43 -7.67 -9.23 0.48
N TYR A 44 -6.66 -8.39 0.72
CA TYR A 44 -5.76 -7.91 -0.32
C TYR A 44 -4.99 -9.04 -0.99
N PHE A 45 -4.35 -9.93 -0.23
CA PHE A 45 -3.60 -11.05 -0.78
C PHE A 45 -4.50 -12.11 -1.42
N ALA A 46 -5.69 -12.36 -0.88
CA ALA A 46 -6.66 -13.26 -1.49
C ALA A 46 -7.13 -12.75 -2.86
N ASN A 47 -7.24 -11.43 -3.04
CA ASN A 47 -7.59 -10.83 -4.33
C ASN A 47 -6.41 -10.82 -5.31
N LEU A 48 -5.18 -10.59 -4.84
CA LEU A 48 -3.98 -10.71 -5.67
C LEU A 48 -3.77 -12.14 -6.18
N ALA A 49 -4.03 -13.15 -5.36
CA ALA A 49 -3.89 -14.56 -5.75
C ALA A 49 -4.95 -15.01 -6.79
N LYS A 50 -6.01 -14.22 -7.00
CA LYS A 50 -7.08 -14.50 -7.97
C LYS A 50 -6.86 -13.82 -9.32
N GLN A 51 -5.85 -12.95 -9.45
CA GLN A 51 -5.44 -12.28 -10.69
C GLN A 51 -4.28 -13.03 -11.34
#